data_AF-A0A9E4LCM6-F1
#
_entry.id   AF-A0A9E4LCM6-F1
#
_cell.length_a   1.000
_cell.length_b   1.000
_cell.length_c   1.000
_cell.angle_alpha   90.00
_cell.angle_beta   90.00
_cell.angle_gamma   90.00
#
_symmetry.space_group_name_H-M   'P 1'
#
loop_
_entity.id
_entity.type
_entity.pdbx_description
1 polymer ?
#
loop_
_entity_poly.entity_id
_entity_poly.type
_entity_poly.pdbx_seq_one_letter_code
_entity_poly.pdbx_strand_id
1 'polypeptide(L)'
;MSLAGAIFFLLALALCTLLVLAPLRSRRRSDRDDSARFRERERLLQRYDALLTALRDLDEDHLTGKIDAGTHAQEREAMLQRGEQLLAEIESLEKESRR
;
A
#
# COMPACT_ATOMS: atom_id res chain seq x y z
N MET A 1 42.13 35.09 -18.35
CA MET A 1 41.21 33.95 -18.49
C MET A 1 40.09 34.37 -19.42
N SER A 2 39.86 33.67 -20.54
CA SER A 2 38.81 34.06 -21.50
C SER A 2 37.44 33.82 -20.87
N LEU A 3 36.55 34.83 -20.92
CA LEU A 3 35.17 34.78 -20.42
C LEU A 3 34.42 33.54 -20.96
N ALA A 4 34.68 33.19 -22.23
CA ALA A 4 34.11 32.02 -22.88
C ALA A 4 34.54 30.69 -22.21
N GLY A 5 35.79 30.61 -21.75
CA GLY A 5 36.31 29.44 -21.05
C GLY A 5 35.70 29.27 -19.66
N ALA A 6 35.45 30.38 -18.94
CA ALA A 6 34.79 30.35 -17.65
C ALA A 6 33.32 29.89 -17.76
N ILE A 7 32.61 30.36 -18.78
CA ILE A 7 31.22 29.96 -19.05
C ILE A 7 31.16 28.48 -19.43
N PHE A 8 32.05 28.02 -20.31
CA PHE A 8 32.12 26.60 -20.70
C PHE A 8 32.39 25.69 -19.50
N PHE A 9 33.34 26.09 -18.64
CA PHE A 9 33.67 25.33 -17.44
C PHE A 9 32.49 25.23 -16.46
N LEU A 10 31.77 26.33 -16.24
CA LEU A 10 30.56 26.33 -15.40
C LEU A 10 29.46 25.43 -15.96
N LEU A 11 29.25 25.44 -17.27
CA LEU A 11 28.29 24.58 -17.96
C LEU A 11 28.66 23.10 -17.83
N ALA A 12 29.93 22.76 -18.05
CA ALA A 12 30.43 21.40 -17.89
C ALA A 12 30.31 20.90 -16.45
N LEU A 13 30.60 21.76 -15.46
CA LEU A 13 30.46 21.45 -14.04
C LEU A 13 28.98 21.24 -13.65
N ALA A 14 28.08 22.10 -14.13
CA ALA A 14 26.65 21.95 -13.91
C ALA A 14 26.11 20.65 -14.53
N LEU A 15 26.56 20.30 -15.74
CA LEU A 15 26.14 19.06 -16.38
C LEU A 15 26.66 17.82 -15.65
N CYS A 16 27.92 17.82 -15.22
CA CYS A 16 28.50 16.74 -14.42
C CYS A 16 27.75 16.55 -13.08
N THR A 17 27.44 17.64 -12.39
CA THR A 17 26.68 17.56 -11.14
C THR A 17 25.27 17.01 -11.38
N LEU A 18 24.59 17.42 -12.47
CA LEU A 18 23.29 16.88 -12.84
C LEU A 18 23.31 15.38 -13.13
N LEU A 19 24.33 14.89 -13.87
CA LEU A 19 24.50 13.47 -14.18
C LEU A 19 24.79 12.63 -12.94
N VAL A 20 25.52 13.17 -11.95
CA VAL A 20 25.82 12.46 -10.69
C VAL A 20 24.63 12.48 -9.72
N LEU A 21 23.88 13.58 -9.65
CA LEU A 21 22.73 13.71 -8.74
C LEU A 21 21.44 13.05 -9.28
N ALA A 22 21.27 12.93 -10.60
CA ALA A 22 20.11 12.31 -11.23
C ALA A 22 19.83 10.87 -10.73
N PRO A 23 20.80 9.92 -10.72
CA PRO A 23 20.53 8.55 -10.26
C PRO A 23 20.21 8.49 -8.76
N LEU A 24 20.76 9.40 -7.96
CA LEU A 24 20.55 9.43 -6.51
C LEU A 24 19.13 9.84 -6.12
N ARG A 25 18.51 10.74 -6.89
CA ARG A 25 17.11 11.16 -6.69
C ARG A 25 16.11 10.12 -7.16
N SER A 26 16.45 9.34 -8.19
CA SER A 26 15.63 8.21 -8.67
C SER A 26 15.56 7.08 -7.64
N ARG A 27 16.70 6.67 -7.07
CA ARG A 27 16.75 5.59 -6.06
C ARG A 27 15.93 5.91 -4.81
N ARG A 28 16.02 7.14 -4.29
CA ARG A 28 15.24 7.57 -3.10
C ARG A 28 13.73 7.59 -3.32
N ARG A 29 13.26 7.77 -4.57
CA ARG A 29 11.83 7.71 -4.88
C ARG A 29 11.33 6.27 -4.92
N SER A 30 12.09 5.36 -5.53
CA SER A 30 11.76 3.93 -5.59
C SER A 30 11.62 3.33 -4.18
N ASP A 31 12.66 3.44 -3.34
CA ASP A 31 12.62 2.86 -1.98
C ASP A 31 11.47 3.40 -1.12
N ARG A 32 11.14 4.69 -1.28
CA ARG A 32 10.06 5.31 -0.52
C ARG A 32 8.69 4.80 -0.98
N ASP A 33 8.49 4.64 -2.29
CA ASP A 33 7.25 4.12 -2.86
C ASP A 33 7.06 2.64 -2.50
N ASP A 34 8.11 1.83 -2.63
CA ASP A 34 8.10 0.42 -2.23
C ASP A 34 7.79 0.25 -0.74
N SER A 35 8.39 1.09 0.13
CA SER A 35 8.08 1.07 1.56
C SER A 35 6.65 1.49 1.89
N ALA A 36 6.06 2.40 1.10
CA ALA A 36 4.69 2.87 1.31
C ALA A 36 3.69 1.78 0.90
N ARG A 37 3.93 1.13 -0.25
CA ARG A 37 3.14 0.00 -0.74
C ARG A 37 3.19 -1.18 0.23
N PHE A 38 4.37 -1.52 0.76
CA PHE A 38 4.51 -2.58 1.76
C PHE A 38 3.67 -2.28 3.02
N ARG A 39 3.75 -1.05 3.55
CA ARG A 39 2.96 -0.63 4.70
C ARG A 39 1.46 -0.68 4.42
N GLU A 40 1.04 -0.32 3.22
CA GLU A 40 -0.38 -0.35 2.86
C GLU A 40 -0.90 -1.78 2.74
N ARG A 41 -0.11 -2.69 2.14
CA ARG A 41 -0.41 -4.12 2.09
C ARG A 41 -0.59 -4.70 3.49
N GLU A 42 0.32 -4.39 4.40
CA GLU A 42 0.28 -4.88 5.78
C GLU A 42 -0.99 -4.40 6.50
N ARG A 43 -1.40 -3.14 6.29
CA ARG A 43 -2.64 -2.61 6.86
C ARG A 43 -3.88 -3.31 6.34
N LEU A 44 -3.94 -3.60 5.05
CA LEU A 44 -5.08 -4.32 4.46
C LEU A 44 -5.18 -5.75 5.01
N LEU A 45 -4.05 -6.44 5.15
CA LEU A 45 -4.00 -7.78 5.77
C LEU A 45 -4.45 -7.76 7.23
N GLN A 46 -4.01 -6.77 8.01
CA GLN A 46 -4.45 -6.61 9.40
C GLN A 46 -5.97 -6.37 9.51
N ARG A 47 -6.55 -5.59 8.59
CA ARG A 47 -8.01 -5.38 8.54
C ARG A 47 -8.74 -6.67 8.19
N TYR A 48 -8.20 -7.46 7.26
CA TYR A 48 -8.75 -8.74 6.86
C TYR A 48 -8.73 -9.75 8.03
N ASP A 49 -7.61 -9.87 8.74
CA ASP A 49 -7.50 -10.74 9.91
C ASP A 49 -8.45 -10.32 11.04
N ALA A 50 -8.60 -9.02 11.27
CA ALA A 50 -9.57 -8.49 12.23
C ALA A 50 -11.01 -8.84 11.83
N LEU A 51 -11.34 -8.76 10.54
CA LEU A 51 -12.66 -9.13 10.02
C LEU A 51 -12.93 -10.64 10.18
N LEU A 52 -11.95 -11.49 9.94
CA LEU A 52 -12.07 -12.94 10.17
C LEU A 52 -12.30 -13.27 11.65
N THR A 53 -11.61 -12.56 12.54
CA THR A 53 -11.80 -12.72 13.99
C THR A 53 -13.22 -12.33 14.38
N ALA A 54 -13.69 -11.16 13.92
CA ALA A 54 -15.05 -10.70 14.18
C ALA A 54 -16.12 -11.64 13.62
N LEU A 55 -15.88 -12.23 12.45
CA LEU A 55 -16.78 -13.23 11.86
C LEU A 55 -16.86 -14.50 12.72
N ARG A 56 -15.71 -14.96 13.24
CA ARG A 56 -15.68 -16.12 14.15
C ARG A 56 -16.43 -15.82 15.44
N ASP A 57 -16.21 -14.65 16.03
CA ASP A 57 -16.88 -14.23 17.26
C ASP A 57 -18.40 -14.12 17.04
N LEU A 58 -18.83 -13.62 15.88
CA LEU A 58 -20.25 -13.58 15.48
C LEU A 58 -20.87 -14.99 15.41
N ASP A 59 -20.17 -15.94 14.80
CA ASP A 59 -20.61 -17.33 14.72
C ASP A 59 -20.67 -17.97 16.13
N GLU A 60 -19.69 -17.70 16.99
CA GLU A 60 -19.69 -18.15 18.39
C GLU A 60 -20.86 -17.56 19.19
N ASP A 61 -21.15 -16.28 19.00
CA ASP A 61 -22.26 -15.59 19.67
C ASP A 61 -23.63 -16.16 19.23
N HIS A 62 -23.76 -16.57 17.96
CA HIS A 62 -24.96 -17.27 17.49
C HIS A 62 -25.06 -18.68 18.08
N LEU A 63 -23.98 -19.44 18.08
CA LEU A 63 -23.94 -20.81 18.65
C LEU A 63 -24.24 -20.83 20.14
N THR A 64 -23.80 -19.80 20.88
CA THR A 64 -24.09 -19.64 22.31
C THR A 64 -25.47 -19.05 22.60
N GLY A 65 -26.23 -18.68 21.56
CA GLY A 65 -27.58 -18.13 21.67
C GLY A 65 -27.63 -16.69 22.17
N LYS A 66 -26.52 -15.95 22.14
CA LYS A 66 -26.49 -14.52 22.50
C LYS A 66 -27.20 -13.66 21.45
N ILE A 67 -27.19 -14.10 20.19
CA ILE A 67 -27.84 -13.45 19.07
C ILE A 67 -28.77 -14.42 18.33
N ASP A 68 -29.87 -13.90 17.81
CA ASP A 68 -30.82 -14.68 17.02
C ASP A 68 -30.32 -14.92 15.59
N ALA A 69 -30.95 -15.87 14.90
CA ALA A 69 -30.57 -16.26 13.53
C ALA A 69 -30.77 -15.15 12.50
N GLY A 70 -31.74 -14.24 12.70
CA GLY A 70 -31.98 -13.11 11.80
C GLY A 70 -30.87 -12.07 11.90
N THR A 71 -30.49 -11.71 13.13
CA THR A 71 -29.36 -10.80 13.39
C THR A 71 -28.05 -11.40 12.88
N HIS A 72 -27.78 -12.68 13.20
CA HIS A 72 -26.60 -13.39 12.71
C HIS A 72 -26.49 -13.36 11.19
N ALA A 73 -27.56 -13.72 10.47
CA ALA A 73 -27.55 -13.75 9.00
C ALA A 73 -27.29 -12.37 8.38
N GLN A 74 -27.91 -11.31 8.93
CA GLN A 74 -27.71 -9.95 8.43
C GLN A 74 -26.28 -9.46 8.65
N GLU A 75 -25.73 -9.63 9.86
CA GLU A 75 -24.38 -9.19 10.17
C GLU A 75 -23.33 -9.99 9.40
N ARG A 76 -23.54 -11.30 9.26
CA ARG A 76 -22.66 -12.19 8.51
C ARG A 76 -22.57 -11.78 7.04
N GLU A 77 -23.71 -11.51 6.40
CA GLU A 77 -23.76 -11.03 5.02
C GLU A 77 -23.00 -9.71 4.86
N ALA A 78 -23.23 -8.75 5.78
CA ALA A 78 -22.52 -7.47 5.75
C ALA A 78 -21.00 -7.62 5.93
N MET A 79 -20.56 -8.55 6.78
CA MET A 79 -19.13 -8.86 6.97
C MET A 79 -18.53 -9.54 5.74
N LEU A 80 -19.25 -10.46 5.09
CA LEU A 80 -18.79 -11.11 3.86
C LEU A 80 -18.59 -10.10 2.73
N GLN A 81 -19.54 -9.18 2.53
CA GLN A 81 -19.41 -8.11 1.54
C GLN A 81 -18.19 -7.21 1.80
N ARG A 82 -17.91 -6.89 3.06
CA ARG A 82 -16.69 -6.15 3.44
C ARG A 82 -15.42 -6.98 3.20
N GLY A 83 -15.47 -8.29 3.44
CA GLY A 83 -14.37 -9.22 3.15
C GLY A 83 -14.04 -9.27 1.67
N GLU A 84 -15.04 -9.34 0.80
CA GLU A 84 -14.86 -9.29 -0.66
C GLU A 84 -14.19 -7.98 -1.11
N GLN A 85 -14.62 -6.84 -0.55
CA GLN A 85 -14.03 -5.53 -0.85
C GLN A 85 -12.55 -5.47 -0.43
N LEU A 86 -12.23 -5.90 0.79
CA LEU A 86 -10.84 -5.95 1.28
C LEU A 86 -9.96 -6.86 0.41
N LEU A 87 -10.48 -8.01 -0.02
CA LEU A 87 -9.74 -8.93 -0.87
C LEU A 87 -9.45 -8.33 -2.25
N ALA A 88 -10.44 -7.63 -2.84
CA ALA A 88 -10.26 -6.92 -4.09
C ALA A 88 -9.23 -5.77 -3.97
N GLU A 89 -9.22 -5.04 -2.86
CA GLU A 89 -8.21 -4.01 -2.58
C GLU A 89 -6.79 -4.62 -2.49
N ILE A 90 -6.63 -5.73 -1.77
CA ILE A 90 -5.35 -6.44 -1.68
C ILE A 90 -4.88 -6.89 -3.06
N GLU A 91 -5.76 -7.51 -3.85
CA GLU A 91 -5.41 -7.97 -5.20
C GLU A 91 -5.01 -6.81 -6.12
N SER A 92 -5.71 -5.67 -6.02
CA SER A 92 -5.39 -4.47 -6.79
C SER A 92 -3.98 -3.94 -6.47
N LEU A 93 -3.61 -3.93 -5.20
CA LEU A 93 -2.29 -3.50 -4.72
C LEU A 93 -1.19 -4.47 -5.19
N GLU A 94 -1.46 -5.77 -5.18
CA GLU A 94 -0.52 -6.78 -5.68
C GLU A 94 -0.34 -6.72 -7.21
N LYS A 95 -1.40 -6.41 -7.97
CA LYS A 95 -1.32 -6.19 -9.42
C LYS A 95 -0.50 -4.96 -9.78
N GLU A 96 -0.60 -3.88 -9.01
CA GLU A 96 0.20 -2.66 -9.19
C GLU A 96 1.68 -2.88 -8.85
N SER A 97 1.98 -3.81 -7.94
CA SER A 97 3.36 -4.19 -7.58
C SER A 97 4.08 -5.00 -8.68
N ARG A 98 3.34 -5.75 -9.51
CA ARG A 98 3.92 -6.57 -10.61
C ARG A 98 4.12 -5.84 -11.93
N ARG A 99 3.67 -4.59 -12.06
CA ARG A 99 3.81 -3.75 -13.27
C ARG A 99 4.99 -2.81 -13.15
#